data_AF-A0A528K7T6-F1
#
_entry.id   AF-A0A528K7T6-F1
#
_cell.length_a   1.000
_cell.length_b   1.000
_cell.length_c   1.000
_cell.angle_alpha   90.00
_cell.angle_beta   90.00
_cell.angle_gamma   90.00
#
_symmetry.space_group_name_H-M   'P 1'
#
loop_
_entity.id
_entity.type
_entity.pdbx_description
1 polymer ?
#
loop_
_entity_poly.entity_id
_entity_poly.type
_entity_poly.pdbx_seq_one_letter_code
_entity_poly.pdbx_strand_id
1 'polypeptide(L)'
;DPEFLDFERFIEGNISSRRVQRGELGFLKPVISRAFLDRHGLRYDENLRLGEDYELYARAVACGARFKVIRSCGYGAIVRADSLSGQHKTQDLKRLADADLALLAIDSLPEGSKAVLRRHERQVRDKYRLRNFLDVKNEQGLTSAAAYALASQSNLIPIIRGVAADKLDALFRRVGFGSKQPVPPLRFLMAATSPAGEA
;
A
#
# COMPACT_ATOMS: atom_id res chain seq x y z
N ASP A 1 5.41 -18.91 15.93
CA ASP A 1 6.11 -19.72 14.92
C ASP A 1 6.25 -18.99 13.59
N PRO A 2 7.30 -19.32 12.81
CA PRO A 2 7.47 -18.74 11.49
C PRO A 2 6.40 -19.23 10.51
N GLU A 3 5.98 -18.36 9.62
CA GLU A 3 4.83 -18.59 8.72
C GLU A 3 5.21 -18.26 7.27
N PHE A 4 4.69 -19.03 6.32
CA PHE A 4 4.81 -18.67 4.90
C PHE A 4 3.64 -17.78 4.48
N LEU A 5 3.95 -16.66 3.85
CA LEU A 5 2.97 -15.83 3.16
C LEU A 5 2.85 -16.31 1.73
N ASP A 6 1.64 -16.74 1.36
CA ASP A 6 1.29 -16.91 -0.05
C ASP A 6 1.09 -15.55 -0.72
N PHE A 7 0.95 -15.58 -2.04
CA PHE A 7 0.81 -14.38 -2.85
C PHE A 7 -0.43 -13.58 -2.44
N GLU A 8 -1.58 -14.24 -2.33
CA GLU A 8 -2.85 -13.58 -2.00
C GLU A 8 -2.74 -12.82 -0.69
N ARG A 9 -2.33 -13.49 0.39
CA ARG A 9 -2.16 -12.89 1.71
C ARG A 9 -1.12 -11.78 1.72
N PHE A 10 -0.05 -11.90 0.94
CA PHE A 10 0.91 -10.82 0.79
C PHE A 10 0.25 -9.56 0.19
N ILE A 11 -0.50 -9.69 -0.90
CA ILE A 11 -1.20 -8.54 -1.51
C ILE A 11 -2.30 -8.01 -0.58
N GLU A 12 -3.09 -8.89 0.05
CA GLU A 12 -4.14 -8.48 0.99
C GLU A 12 -3.60 -7.66 2.14
N GLY A 13 -2.46 -8.07 2.69
CA GLY A 13 -1.76 -7.34 3.73
C GLY A 13 -1.11 -6.04 3.28
N ASN A 14 -1.27 -5.62 2.03
CA ASN A 14 -0.91 -4.28 1.52
C ASN A 14 -2.13 -3.40 1.21
N ILE A 15 -3.34 -3.95 1.27
CA ILE A 15 -4.58 -3.18 1.08
C ILE A 15 -4.89 -2.43 2.37
N SER A 16 -4.96 -1.10 2.29
CA SER A 16 -5.30 -0.26 3.44
C SER A 16 -6.75 -0.46 3.87
N SER A 17 -7.02 -0.55 5.17
CA SER A 17 -8.39 -0.56 5.71
C SER A 17 -8.50 0.35 6.94
N ARG A 18 -9.71 0.81 7.30
CA ARG A 18 -9.92 1.67 8.48
C ARG A 18 -9.51 1.02 9.81
N ARG A 19 -9.43 -0.31 9.86
CA ARG A 19 -9.06 -1.09 11.05
C ARG A 19 -7.59 -1.54 11.06
N VAL A 20 -6.91 -1.47 9.92
CA VAL A 20 -5.51 -1.86 9.77
C VAL A 20 -4.74 -0.61 9.39
N GLN A 21 -4.00 -0.05 10.36
CA GLN A 21 -3.19 1.14 10.17
C GLN A 21 -2.08 0.82 9.14
N ARG A 22 -2.41 0.98 7.85
CA ARG A 22 -1.65 0.52 6.67
C ARG A 22 -1.51 -1.00 6.57
N GLY A 23 -1.89 -1.57 5.43
CA GLY A 23 -1.38 -2.88 5.03
C GLY A 23 0.11 -2.70 4.73
N GLU A 24 0.99 -3.23 5.58
CA GLU A 24 2.43 -2.92 5.55
C GLU A 24 3.31 -4.13 5.27
N LEU A 25 2.78 -5.20 4.68
CA LEU A 25 3.65 -6.34 4.35
C LEU A 25 4.72 -5.96 3.31
N GLY A 26 4.47 -4.95 2.48
CA GLY A 26 5.46 -4.35 1.58
C GLY A 26 6.56 -3.55 2.28
N PHE A 27 6.43 -3.23 3.58
CA PHE A 27 7.49 -2.60 4.38
C PHE A 27 8.35 -3.60 5.16
N LEU A 28 8.05 -4.90 5.05
CA LEU A 28 8.90 -5.94 5.63
C LEU A 28 10.33 -5.79 5.11
N LYS A 29 11.29 -6.19 5.94
CA LYS A 29 12.72 -6.18 5.62
C LYS A 29 13.23 -7.62 5.50
N PRO A 30 12.86 -8.34 4.43
CA PRO A 30 13.32 -9.70 4.20
C PRO A 30 14.82 -9.72 3.90
N VAL A 31 15.47 -10.83 4.26
CA VAL A 31 16.76 -11.21 3.69
C VAL A 31 16.47 -12.02 2.43
N ILE A 32 16.99 -11.57 1.29
CA ILE A 32 16.64 -12.13 -0.02
C ILE A 32 17.84 -12.88 -0.62
N SER A 33 17.56 -14.03 -1.25
CA SER A 33 18.55 -14.78 -2.02
C SER A 33 18.95 -14.01 -3.28
N ARG A 34 20.22 -13.56 -3.34
CA ARG A 34 20.79 -12.92 -4.54
C ARG A 34 20.66 -13.80 -5.78
N ALA A 35 20.95 -15.10 -5.65
CA ALA A 35 20.86 -16.04 -6.76
C ALA A 35 19.43 -16.18 -7.31
N PHE A 36 18.40 -15.98 -6.47
CA PHE A 36 17.01 -15.94 -6.93
C PHE A 36 16.72 -14.66 -7.72
N LEU A 37 17.17 -13.49 -7.21
CA LEU A 37 17.01 -12.22 -7.92
C LEU A 37 17.67 -12.26 -9.30
N ASP A 38 18.89 -12.77 -9.38
CA ASP A 38 19.64 -12.85 -10.64
C ASP A 38 19.02 -13.84 -11.63
N ARG A 39 18.56 -15.01 -11.16
CA ARG A 39 17.90 -16.02 -12.00
C ARG A 39 16.61 -15.51 -12.65
N HIS A 40 15.85 -14.68 -11.93
CA HIS A 40 14.56 -14.16 -12.38
C HIS A 40 14.65 -12.71 -12.90
N GLY A 41 15.86 -12.12 -12.98
CA GLY A 41 16.05 -10.75 -13.45
C GLY A 41 15.36 -9.69 -12.59
N LEU A 42 15.14 -9.96 -11.30
CA LEU A 42 14.38 -9.08 -10.41
C LEU A 42 15.25 -7.91 -9.96
N ARG A 43 14.77 -6.68 -10.20
CA ARG A 43 15.37 -5.42 -9.82
C ARG A 43 14.28 -4.45 -9.38
N TYR A 44 14.64 -3.44 -8.59
CA TYR A 44 13.74 -2.34 -8.31
C TYR A 44 13.40 -1.59 -9.60
N ASP A 45 12.12 -1.26 -9.79
CA ASP A 45 11.72 -0.30 -10.82
C ASP A 45 12.06 1.12 -10.33
N GLU A 46 13.04 1.75 -10.97
CA GLU A 46 13.50 3.10 -10.63
C GLU A 46 12.42 4.18 -10.86
N ASN A 47 11.36 3.85 -11.59
CA ASN A 47 10.21 4.73 -11.74
C ASN A 47 9.27 4.70 -10.53
N LEU A 48 9.35 3.69 -9.66
CA LEU A 48 8.54 3.59 -8.45
C LEU A 48 9.23 4.28 -7.28
N ARG A 49 8.68 5.43 -6.88
CA ARG A 49 9.03 6.11 -5.62
C ARG A 49 8.15 5.71 -4.45
N LEU A 50 7.07 4.98 -4.73
CA LEU A 50 6.08 4.52 -3.78
C LEU A 50 5.76 3.06 -4.09
N GLY A 51 6.01 2.18 -3.12
CA GLY A 51 5.68 0.76 -3.25
C GLY A 51 6.71 -0.04 -4.03
N GLU A 52 7.93 0.46 -4.14
CA GLU A 52 9.08 -0.21 -4.76
C GLU A 52 9.41 -1.55 -4.09
N ASP A 53 9.44 -1.59 -2.75
CA ASP A 53 9.63 -2.83 -1.98
C ASP A 53 8.45 -3.79 -2.21
N TYR A 54 7.22 -3.27 -2.19
CA TYR A 54 6.00 -4.05 -2.44
C TYR A 54 6.03 -4.73 -3.81
N GLU A 55 6.35 -3.97 -4.86
CA GLU A 55 6.37 -4.46 -6.24
C GLU A 55 7.41 -5.54 -6.42
N LEU A 56 8.64 -5.32 -5.93
CA LEU A 56 9.72 -6.29 -6.00
C LEU A 56 9.34 -7.60 -5.30
N TYR A 57 8.75 -7.50 -4.11
CA TYR A 57 8.34 -8.67 -3.33
C TYR A 57 7.16 -9.41 -3.98
N ALA A 58 6.15 -8.69 -4.45
CA ALA A 58 5.03 -9.28 -5.17
C ALA A 58 5.54 -10.03 -6.40
N ARG A 59 6.39 -9.39 -7.22
CA ARG A 59 6.98 -10.02 -8.40
C ARG A 59 7.82 -11.25 -8.05
N ALA A 60 8.61 -11.18 -6.98
CA ALA A 60 9.38 -12.33 -6.50
C ALA A 60 8.49 -13.51 -6.13
N VAL A 61 7.40 -13.28 -5.37
CA VAL A 61 6.45 -14.33 -4.99
C VAL A 61 5.69 -14.86 -6.21
N ALA A 62 5.32 -14.00 -7.16
CA ALA A 62 4.73 -14.41 -8.45
C ALA A 62 5.67 -15.32 -9.27
N CYS A 63 7.00 -15.12 -9.15
CA CYS A 63 8.02 -15.98 -9.74
C CYS A 63 8.33 -17.25 -8.90
N GLY A 64 7.59 -17.51 -7.82
CA GLY A 64 7.73 -18.71 -6.99
C GLY A 64 8.64 -18.56 -5.77
N ALA A 65 8.98 -17.33 -5.36
CA ALA A 65 9.70 -17.12 -4.10
C ALA A 65 8.86 -17.59 -2.90
N ARG A 66 9.52 -18.28 -1.95
CA ARG A 66 8.90 -18.67 -0.69
C ARG A 66 9.12 -17.56 0.35
N PHE A 67 8.10 -16.74 0.57
CA PHE A 67 8.18 -15.64 1.54
C PHE A 67 7.90 -16.17 2.96
N LYS A 68 8.94 -16.28 3.79
CA LYS A 68 8.83 -16.69 5.19
C LYS A 68 8.89 -15.47 6.12
N VAL A 69 7.93 -15.37 7.02
CA VAL A 69 7.83 -14.31 8.02
C VAL A 69 8.08 -14.89 9.40
N ILE A 70 8.89 -14.19 10.20
CA ILE A 70 9.20 -14.55 11.58
C ILE A 70 8.73 -13.41 12.51
N ARG A 71 8.33 -13.75 13.73
CA ARG A 71 7.84 -12.78 14.73
C ARG A 71 8.91 -12.35 15.74
N SER A 72 10.17 -12.70 15.48
CA SER A 72 11.32 -12.08 16.13
C SER A 72 11.56 -10.72 15.48
N CYS A 73 11.11 -9.66 16.15
CA CYS A 73 11.19 -8.28 15.66
C CYS A 73 12.64 -7.77 15.67
N GLY A 74 13.47 -8.23 14.73
CA GLY A 74 14.87 -7.79 14.56
C GLY A 74 15.03 -6.44 13.86
N TYR A 75 13.93 -5.83 13.40
CA TYR A 75 13.91 -4.54 12.72
C TYR A 75 12.89 -3.61 13.37
N GLY A 76 13.32 -2.39 13.70
CA GLY A 76 12.47 -1.30 14.16
C GLY A 76 12.47 -0.15 13.16
N ALA A 77 11.28 0.34 12.79
CA ALA A 77 11.15 1.50 11.92
C ALA A 77 11.00 2.79 12.75
N ILE A 78 11.75 3.82 12.37
CA ILE A 78 11.60 5.18 12.91
C ILE A 78 10.70 5.96 11.97
N VAL A 79 9.58 6.47 12.50
CA VAL A 79 8.63 7.28 11.73
C VAL A 79 8.93 8.76 11.98
N ARG A 80 9.14 9.51 10.89
CA ARG A 80 9.27 10.97 10.92
C ARG A 80 8.18 11.60 10.06
N ALA A 81 7.57 12.67 10.55
CA ALA A 81 6.45 13.34 9.88
C ALA A 81 6.85 13.94 8.53
N ASP A 82 8.11 14.33 8.39
CA ASP A 82 8.74 14.93 7.22
C ASP A 82 9.56 13.94 6.39
N SER A 83 9.43 12.64 6.65
CA SER A 83 10.12 11.61 5.85
C SER A 83 9.67 11.65 4.39
N LEU A 84 10.64 11.45 3.48
CA LEU A 84 10.36 11.34 2.04
C LEU A 84 9.35 10.23 1.73
N SER A 85 9.40 9.11 2.46
CA SER A 85 8.43 8.01 2.33
C SER A 85 7.02 8.38 2.77
N GLY A 86 6.85 9.43 3.59
CA GLY A 86 5.56 10.03 3.93
C GLY A 86 5.06 11.03 2.87
N GLN A 87 5.94 11.48 1.98
CA GLN A 87 5.67 12.52 0.98
C GLN A 87 5.80 11.95 -0.45
N HIS A 88 4.72 11.36 -0.95
CA HIS A 88 4.64 10.94 -2.35
C HIS A 88 3.84 11.95 -3.18
N LYS A 89 4.08 12.02 -4.49
CA LYS A 89 3.30 12.80 -5.45
C LYS A 89 2.05 12.04 -5.88
N THR A 90 1.12 12.72 -6.54
CA THR A 90 -0.06 12.10 -7.17
C THR A 90 0.35 11.10 -8.24
N GLN A 91 1.37 11.44 -9.02
CA GLN A 91 1.92 10.55 -10.04
C GLN A 91 2.48 9.24 -9.47
N ASP A 92 2.99 9.23 -8.24
CA ASP A 92 3.53 8.01 -7.62
C ASP A 92 2.41 7.00 -7.34
N LEU A 93 1.21 7.45 -6.98
CA LEU A 93 0.03 6.58 -6.87
C LEU A 93 -0.38 6.00 -8.21
N LYS A 94 -0.31 6.80 -9.29
CA LYS A 94 -0.59 6.30 -10.65
C LYS A 94 0.40 5.19 -11.02
N ARG A 95 1.69 5.40 -10.79
CA ARG A 95 2.73 4.41 -11.12
C ARG A 95 2.57 3.13 -10.31
N LEU A 96 2.25 3.20 -9.02
CA LEU A 96 1.98 2.02 -8.21
C LEU A 96 0.77 1.22 -8.73
N ALA A 97 -0.31 1.89 -9.12
CA ALA A 97 -1.45 1.20 -9.72
C ALA A 97 -1.12 0.62 -11.11
N ASP A 98 -0.25 1.28 -11.88
CA ASP A 98 0.24 0.74 -13.16
C ASP A 98 1.14 -0.50 -12.95
N ALA A 99 1.90 -0.54 -11.84
CA ALA A 99 2.70 -1.71 -11.46
C ALA A 99 1.82 -2.93 -11.11
N ASP A 100 0.67 -2.72 -10.45
CA ASP A 100 -0.30 -3.79 -10.24
C ASP A 100 -0.84 -4.36 -11.57
N LEU A 101 -1.08 -3.49 -12.57
CA LEU A 101 -1.47 -3.94 -13.91
C LEU A 101 -0.37 -4.75 -14.58
N ALA A 102 0.90 -4.37 -14.39
CA ALA A 102 2.04 -5.13 -14.90
C ALA A 102 2.18 -6.50 -14.21
N LEU A 103 1.86 -6.61 -12.91
CA LEU A 103 1.78 -7.89 -12.21
C LEU A 103 0.61 -8.74 -12.72
N LEU A 104 -0.54 -8.14 -13.00
CA LEU A 104 -1.71 -8.84 -13.56
C LEU A 104 -1.46 -9.46 -14.94
N ALA A 105 -0.50 -8.93 -15.69
CA ALA A 105 -0.07 -9.47 -16.98
C ALA A 105 0.78 -10.75 -16.86
N ILE A 106 1.13 -11.20 -15.65
CA ILE A 106 1.81 -12.48 -15.46
C ILE A 106 0.80 -13.61 -15.65
N ASP A 107 0.92 -14.33 -16.77
CA ASP A 107 -0.03 -15.38 -17.17
C ASP A 107 -0.13 -16.53 -16.15
N SER A 108 0.98 -16.87 -15.51
CA SER A 108 1.08 -17.97 -14.55
C SER A 108 0.40 -17.68 -13.19
N LEU A 109 -0.08 -16.45 -12.96
CA LEU A 109 -0.78 -16.13 -11.71
C LEU A 109 -2.18 -16.76 -11.69
N PRO A 110 -2.55 -17.47 -10.61
CA PRO A 110 -3.91 -17.98 -10.43
C PRO A 110 -4.96 -16.86 -10.46
N GLU A 111 -6.19 -17.16 -10.88
CA GLU A 111 -7.26 -16.15 -10.91
C GLU A 111 -7.60 -15.58 -9.53
N GLY A 112 -7.46 -16.36 -8.45
CA GLY A 112 -7.58 -15.86 -7.07
C GLY A 112 -6.56 -14.75 -6.76
N SER A 113 -5.30 -14.99 -7.11
CA SER A 113 -4.22 -14.02 -7.02
C SER A 113 -4.46 -12.77 -7.85
N LYS A 114 -4.94 -12.92 -9.09
CA LYS A 114 -5.33 -11.79 -9.95
C LYS A 114 -6.52 -11.02 -9.37
N ALA A 115 -7.50 -11.69 -8.75
CA ALA A 115 -8.64 -11.03 -8.13
C ALA A 115 -8.22 -10.10 -6.97
N VAL A 116 -7.29 -10.55 -6.12
CA VAL A 116 -6.74 -9.74 -5.03
C VAL A 116 -5.89 -8.58 -5.56
N LEU A 117 -5.05 -8.80 -6.59
CA LEU A 117 -4.31 -7.73 -7.26
C LEU A 117 -5.23 -6.66 -7.86
N ARG A 118 -6.29 -7.06 -8.58
CA ARG A 118 -7.29 -6.12 -9.11
C ARG A 118 -7.94 -5.30 -7.99
N ARG A 119 -8.07 -5.86 -6.78
CA ARG A 119 -8.60 -5.14 -5.61
C ARG A 119 -7.59 -4.11 -5.07
N HIS A 120 -6.32 -4.47 -5.00
CA HIS A 120 -5.24 -3.56 -4.65
C HIS A 120 -5.12 -2.41 -5.66
N GLU A 121 -5.06 -2.75 -6.97
CA GLU A 121 -4.99 -1.77 -8.07
C GLU A 121 -6.11 -0.74 -7.97
N ARG A 122 -7.36 -1.19 -7.85
CA ARG A 122 -8.51 -0.29 -7.73
C ARG A 122 -8.38 0.64 -6.53
N GLN A 123 -7.95 0.13 -5.38
CA GLN A 123 -7.76 0.98 -4.20
C GLN A 123 -6.70 2.05 -4.42
N VAL A 124 -5.55 1.69 -5.01
CA VAL A 124 -4.47 2.64 -5.29
C VAL A 124 -4.92 3.66 -6.36
N ARG A 125 -5.61 3.20 -7.40
CA ARG A 125 -6.17 4.03 -8.47
C ARG A 125 -7.21 5.02 -7.96
N ASP A 126 -8.06 4.60 -7.03
CA ASP A 126 -9.07 5.44 -6.39
C ASP A 126 -8.43 6.55 -5.55
N LYS A 127 -7.35 6.24 -4.81
CA LYS A 127 -6.53 7.25 -4.12
C LYS A 127 -5.91 8.24 -5.11
N TYR A 128 -5.39 7.75 -6.23
CA TYR A 128 -4.87 8.60 -7.31
C TYR A 128 -5.95 9.56 -7.84
N ARG A 129 -7.15 9.05 -8.17
CA ARG A 129 -8.26 9.87 -8.72
C ARG A 129 -8.69 10.96 -7.76
N LEU A 130 -8.85 10.64 -6.48
CA LEU A 130 -9.17 11.62 -5.45
C LEU A 130 -8.10 12.71 -5.37
N ARG A 131 -6.83 12.32 -5.30
CA ARG A 131 -5.74 13.29 -5.16
C ARG A 131 -5.58 14.15 -6.41
N ASN A 132 -5.68 13.56 -7.59
CA ASN A 132 -5.64 14.28 -8.87
C ASN A 132 -6.79 15.29 -8.98
N PHE A 133 -8.00 14.93 -8.51
CA PHE A 133 -9.11 15.87 -8.42
C PHE A 133 -8.78 17.08 -7.53
N LEU A 134 -8.14 16.84 -6.38
CA LEU A 134 -7.74 17.92 -5.47
C LEU A 134 -6.65 18.81 -6.08
N ASP A 135 -5.67 18.21 -6.76
CA ASP A 135 -4.61 18.95 -7.46
C ASP A 135 -5.21 19.82 -8.57
N VAL A 136 -6.07 19.25 -9.44
CA VAL A 136 -6.79 20.01 -10.49
C VAL A 136 -7.62 21.14 -9.87
N LYS A 137 -8.31 20.90 -8.74
CA LYS A 137 -9.07 21.94 -8.04
C LYS A 137 -8.17 23.08 -7.57
N ASN A 138 -6.99 22.76 -7.05
CA ASN A 138 -6.05 23.75 -6.52
C ASN A 138 -5.33 24.52 -7.64
N GLU A 139 -5.00 23.87 -8.75
CA GLU A 139 -4.23 24.46 -9.86
C GLU A 139 -5.09 25.16 -10.91
N GLN A 140 -6.29 24.63 -11.18
CA GLN A 140 -7.14 25.02 -12.32
C GLN A 140 -8.56 25.42 -11.92
N GLY A 141 -8.89 25.36 -10.63
CA GLY A 141 -10.18 25.76 -10.08
C GLY A 141 -11.26 24.67 -10.08
N LEU A 142 -12.42 25.01 -9.50
CA LEU A 142 -13.49 24.06 -9.19
C LEU A 142 -14.21 23.53 -10.44
N THR A 143 -14.32 24.33 -11.50
CA THR A 143 -14.98 23.94 -12.76
C THR A 143 -14.23 22.80 -13.44
N SER A 144 -12.91 22.92 -13.58
CA SER A 144 -12.02 21.89 -14.14
C SER A 144 -12.03 20.61 -13.31
N ALA A 145 -12.06 20.75 -11.98
CA ALA A 145 -12.16 19.60 -11.08
C ALA A 145 -13.50 18.87 -11.21
N ALA A 146 -14.61 19.60 -11.33
CA ALA A 146 -15.93 19.02 -11.58
C ALA A 146 -15.99 18.30 -12.94
N ALA A 147 -15.42 18.91 -13.99
CA ALA A 147 -15.31 18.26 -15.30
C ALA A 147 -14.51 16.95 -15.22
N TYR A 148 -13.37 16.94 -14.51
CA TYR A 148 -12.58 15.72 -14.27
C TYR A 148 -13.39 14.63 -13.53
N ALA A 149 -14.12 15.01 -12.49
CA ALA A 149 -14.92 14.07 -11.71
C ALA A 149 -16.08 13.47 -12.54
N LEU A 150 -16.71 14.28 -13.39
CA LEU A 150 -17.85 13.88 -14.22
C LEU A 150 -17.46 13.17 -15.51
N ALA A 151 -16.18 13.24 -15.93
CA ALA A 151 -15.69 12.59 -17.14
C ALA A 151 -15.85 11.05 -17.13
N SER A 152 -15.98 10.42 -15.97
CA SER A 152 -16.24 8.97 -15.86
C SER A 152 -16.82 8.60 -14.50
N GLN A 153 -17.73 7.62 -14.48
CA GLN A 153 -18.22 7.00 -13.23
C GLN A 153 -17.08 6.42 -12.38
N SER A 154 -16.01 5.94 -13.02
CA SER A 154 -14.82 5.44 -12.33
C SER A 154 -14.05 6.54 -11.60
N ASN A 155 -14.22 7.82 -11.96
CA ASN A 155 -13.65 8.96 -11.23
C ASN A 155 -14.61 9.44 -10.15
N LEU A 156 -15.90 9.57 -10.47
CA LEU A 156 -16.90 10.19 -9.62
C LEU A 156 -17.08 9.47 -8.26
N ILE A 157 -17.29 8.14 -8.29
CA ILE A 157 -17.60 7.36 -7.08
C ILE A 157 -16.44 7.43 -6.05
N PRO A 158 -15.18 7.18 -6.43
CA PRO A 158 -14.05 7.30 -5.51
C PRO A 158 -13.88 8.70 -4.92
N ILE A 159 -14.06 9.75 -5.73
CA ILE A 159 -13.93 11.14 -5.28
C ILE A 159 -14.99 11.47 -4.22
N ILE A 160 -16.26 11.16 -4.50
CA ILE A 160 -17.36 11.40 -3.55
C ILE A 160 -17.12 10.64 -2.24
N ARG A 161 -16.78 9.35 -2.32
CA ARG A 161 -16.52 8.52 -1.13
C ARG A 161 -15.35 9.05 -0.31
N GLY A 162 -14.27 9.47 -0.98
CA GLY A 162 -13.09 10.04 -0.35
C GLY A 162 -13.41 11.34 0.39
N VAL A 163 -14.02 12.31 -0.30
CA VAL A 163 -14.40 13.60 0.30
C VAL A 163 -15.38 13.42 1.46
N ALA A 164 -16.35 12.52 1.34
CA ALA A 164 -17.30 12.22 2.41
C ALA A 164 -16.59 11.62 3.64
N ALA A 165 -15.66 10.67 3.43
CA ALA A 165 -14.86 10.10 4.50
C ALA A 165 -14.01 11.16 5.22
N ASP A 166 -13.32 12.02 4.47
CA ASP A 166 -12.48 13.08 5.04
C ASP A 166 -13.30 14.09 5.86
N LYS A 167 -14.50 14.45 5.39
CA LYS A 167 -15.42 15.34 6.11
C LYS A 167 -15.98 14.70 7.37
N LEU A 168 -16.32 13.41 7.33
CA LEU A 168 -16.74 12.66 8.50
C LEU A 168 -15.61 12.59 9.53
N ASP A 169 -14.39 12.26 9.11
CA ASP A 169 -13.23 12.22 10.01
C ASP A 169 -12.93 13.60 10.62
N ALA A 170 -13.06 14.68 9.85
CA ALA A 170 -12.92 16.04 10.36
C ALA A 170 -14.02 16.41 11.38
N LEU A 171 -15.25 15.95 11.17
CA LEU A 171 -16.36 16.14 12.09
C LEU A 171 -16.13 15.34 13.39
N PHE A 172 -15.77 14.06 13.31
CA PHE A 172 -15.43 13.23 14.47
C PHE A 172 -14.29 13.83 15.30
N ARG A 173 -13.27 14.42 14.66
CA ARG A 173 -12.20 15.17 15.34
C ARG A 173 -12.72 16.41 16.06
N ARG A 174 -13.63 17.17 15.46
CA ARG A 174 -14.24 18.36 16.10
C ARG A 174 -15.13 18.02 17.28
N VAL A 175 -15.80 16.87 17.25
CA VAL A 175 -16.72 16.41 18.31
C VAL A 175 -15.98 15.63 19.43
N GLY A 176 -14.63 15.57 19.39
CA GLY A 176 -13.82 15.01 20.48
C GLY A 176 -13.68 13.48 20.48
N PHE A 177 -14.17 12.79 19.45
CA PHE A 177 -14.07 11.32 19.33
C PHE A 177 -12.82 10.84 18.57
N GLY A 178 -11.99 11.76 18.07
CA GLY A 178 -10.76 11.43 17.34
C GLY A 178 -9.53 11.50 18.23
N SER A 179 -9.11 10.40 18.85
CA SER A 179 -7.79 10.34 19.48
C SER A 179 -6.71 10.29 18.39
N LYS A 180 -5.86 11.33 18.32
CA LYS A 180 -4.52 11.14 17.75
C LYS A 180 -3.82 10.21 18.72
N GLN A 181 -3.81 8.91 18.47
CA GLN A 181 -2.76 8.10 19.07
C GLN A 181 -1.44 8.65 18.53
N PRO A 182 -0.55 9.17 19.39
CA PRO A 182 0.76 9.58 18.93
C PRO A 182 1.41 8.36 18.30
N VAL A 183 1.88 8.50 17.05
CA VAL A 183 2.62 7.42 16.40
C VAL A 183 3.86 7.19 17.27
N PRO A 184 4.03 6.01 17.88
CA PRO A 184 5.17 5.76 18.72
C PRO A 184 6.45 5.94 17.89
N PRO A 185 7.52 6.50 18.46
CA PRO A 185 8.76 6.79 17.73
C PRO A 185 9.39 5.52 17.14
N LEU A 186 9.11 4.37 17.76
CA LEU A 186 9.43 3.05 17.28
C LEU A 186 8.15 2.30 16.91
N ARG A 187 8.09 1.82 15.68
CA ARG A 187 6.96 1.02 15.20
C ARG A 187 7.43 -0.36 14.73
N PHE A 188 6.73 -1.39 15.21
CA PHE A 188 6.85 -2.76 14.71
C PHE A 188 5.69 -3.09 13.78
N LEU A 189 5.99 -3.78 12.68
CA LEU A 189 4.99 -4.15 11.67
C LEU A 189 4.10 -5.32 12.10
N MET A 190 4.56 -6.10 13.08
CA MET A 190 3.81 -7.22 13.66
C MET A 190 3.98 -7.21 15.17
N ALA A 191 2.97 -7.71 15.87
CA ALA A 191 3.09 -8.01 17.30
C ALA A 191 4.13 -9.12 17.49
N ALA A 192 5.09 -8.87 18.37
CA ALA A 192 6.01 -9.90 18.83
C ALA A 192 5.22 -10.97 19.59
N THR A 193 5.56 -12.23 19.37
CA THR A 193 5.16 -13.29 20.29
C THR A 193 6.25 -13.34 21.35
N SER A 194 5.95 -12.97 22.60
CA SER A 194 6.87 -13.26 23.70
C SER A 194 7.13 -14.76 23.69
N PRO A 195 8.39 -15.24 23.79
CA PRO A 195 8.59 -16.64 24.15
C PRO A 195 7.87 -16.82 25.49
N ALA A 196 6.92 -17.76 25.55
CA ALA A 196 6.34 -18.17 26.81
C ALA A 196 7.51 -18.51 27.74
N GLY A 197 7.58 -17.83 28.88
CA GLY A 197 8.66 -18.01 29.83
C GLY A 197 8.76 -19.46 30.25
N GLU A 198 9.95 -20.03 30.07
CA GLU A 198 10.51 -20.94 31.05
C GLU A 198 10.41 -20.29 32.43
N ALA A 199 9.67 -20.92 33.32
CA ALA A 199 9.72 -20.75 34.76
C ALA A 199 9.76 -22.14 35.39
#